data_AF-A0A9J6E3C6-F1
#
_entry.id   AF-A0A9J6E3C6-F1
#
_cell.length_a   1.000
_cell.length_b   1.000
_cell.length_c   1.000
_cell.angle_alpha   90.00
_cell.angle_beta   90.00
_cell.angle_gamma   90.00
#
_symmetry.space_group_name_H-M   'P 1'
#
loop_
_entity.id
_entity.type
_entity.pdbx_description
1 polymer ?
#
loop_
_entity_poly.entity_id
_entity_poly.type
_entity_poly.pdbx_seq_one_letter_code
_entity_poly.pdbx_strand_id
1 'polypeptide(L)'
;MLERVLDASSLKNMKGSTRNLRSGPEKAKVILEATGRYREPDAEMREVLAKPMTGEFVRKGIIGDWKNHFTPDQIKRMKERIAFKTSNSTLMSLWKDVDLP
;
A
#
# COMPACT_ATOMS: atom_id res chain seq x y z
N MET A 1 -19.51 6.02 11.78
CA MET A 1 -18.08 5.74 12.06
C MET A 1 -17.43 4.96 10.91
N LEU A 2 -18.01 3.84 10.47
CA LEU A 2 -17.48 3.01 9.38
C LEU A 2 -17.30 3.76 8.05
N GLU A 3 -18.27 4.58 7.63
CA GLU A 3 -18.16 5.36 6.38
C GLU A 3 -16.96 6.31 6.37
N ARG A 4 -16.66 6.94 7.51
CA ARG A 4 -15.50 7.83 7.64
C ARG A 4 -14.19 7.05 7.51
N VAL A 5 -14.15 5.82 8.04
CA VAL A 5 -12.99 4.93 7.90
C VAL A 5 -12.84 4.51 6.43
N LEU A 6 -13.92 4.07 5.79
CA LEU A 6 -13.91 3.67 4.39
C LEU A 6 -13.47 4.82 3.47
N ASP A 7 -14.03 6.02 3.66
CA ASP A 7 -13.64 7.21 2.92
C ASP A 7 -12.16 7.54 3.12
N ALA A 8 -11.69 7.60 4.37
CA ALA A 8 -10.29 7.87 4.69
C ALA A 8 -9.34 6.82 4.07
N SER A 9 -9.76 5.55 4.02
CA SER A 9 -9.00 4.45 3.40
C SER A 9 -9.20 4.31 1.89
N SER A 10 -10.04 5.15 1.27
CA SER A 10 -10.34 5.05 -0.15
C SER A 10 -9.10 5.39 -1.00
N LEU A 11 -8.97 4.73 -2.15
CA LEU A 11 -7.87 5.01 -3.09
C LEU A 11 -7.81 6.48 -3.50
N LYS A 12 -8.99 7.12 -3.64
CA LYS A 12 -9.09 8.55 -3.97
C LYS A 12 -8.47 9.41 -2.89
N ASN A 13 -8.84 9.19 -1.62
CA ASN A 13 -8.29 9.94 -0.49
C ASN A 13 -6.81 9.63 -0.27
N MET A 14 -6.39 8.37 -0.41
CA MET A 14 -4.98 8.01 -0.31
C MET A 14 -4.14 8.74 -1.36
N LYS A 15 -4.54 8.73 -2.64
CA LYS A 15 -3.84 9.47 -3.71
C LYS A 15 -3.75 10.97 -3.42
N GLY A 16 -4.84 11.57 -2.91
CA GLY A 16 -4.86 12.97 -2.50
C GLY A 16 -3.90 13.26 -1.33
N SER A 17 -3.94 12.43 -0.30
CA SER A 17 -3.08 12.55 0.89
C SER A 17 -1.60 12.36 0.54
N THR A 18 -1.25 11.39 -0.30
CA THR A 18 0.12 11.18 -0.78
C THR A 18 0.65 12.38 -1.57
N ARG A 19 -0.19 12.99 -2.40
CA ARG A 19 0.16 14.23 -3.10
C ARG A 19 0.44 15.37 -2.11
N ASN A 20 -0.31 15.44 -1.02
CA ASN A 20 -0.08 16.42 0.05
C ASN A 20 1.17 16.07 0.88
N LEU A 21 1.53 14.80 1.05
CA LEU A 21 2.76 14.39 1.74
C LEU A 21 4.02 14.84 0.98
N ARG A 22 3.91 15.04 -0.35
CA ARG A 22 4.96 15.69 -1.15
C ARG A 22 5.13 17.18 -0.86
N SER A 23 4.22 17.82 -0.12
CA SER A 23 4.33 19.25 0.21
C SER A 23 5.40 19.59 1.26
N GLY A 24 6.24 18.61 1.62
CA GLY A 24 7.48 18.81 2.34
C GLY A 24 7.40 18.44 3.83
N PRO A 25 8.57 18.29 4.48
CA PRO A 25 8.69 17.89 5.88
C PRO A 25 7.97 18.86 6.85
N GLU A 26 7.77 20.11 6.44
CA GLU A 26 7.15 21.14 7.28
C GLU A 26 5.70 20.83 7.68
N LYS A 27 4.88 20.28 6.76
CA LYS A 27 3.49 19.93 7.10
C LYS A 27 3.40 18.67 7.96
N ALA A 28 4.33 17.74 7.78
CA ALA A 28 4.44 16.56 8.64
C ALA A 28 4.86 16.95 10.07
N LYS A 29 5.79 17.90 10.19
CA LYS A 29 6.22 18.48 11.48
C LYS A 29 5.05 19.10 12.24
N VAL A 30 4.24 19.94 11.59
CA VAL A 30 3.05 20.57 12.21
C VAL A 30 2.07 19.53 12.77
N ILE A 31 1.81 18.43 12.04
CA ILE A 31 0.91 17.36 12.49
C ILE A 31 1.50 16.57 13.67
N LEU A 32 2.80 16.28 13.62
CA LEU A 32 3.49 15.51 14.66
C LEU A 32 3.68 16.31 15.96
N GLU A 33 3.94 17.60 15.85
CA GLU A 33 3.99 18.53 16.99
C GLU A 33 2.62 18.65 17.66
N ALA A 34 1.55 18.83 16.88
CA ALA A 34 0.18 18.91 17.40
C ALA A 34 -0.28 17.64 18.12
N THR A 35 0.33 16.48 17.82
CA THR A 35 0.01 15.20 18.46
C THR A 35 0.95 14.85 19.62
N GLY A 36 1.93 15.70 19.93
CA GLY A 36 2.95 15.46 20.97
C GLY A 36 3.88 14.28 20.65
N ARG A 37 3.91 13.83 19.39
CA ARG A 37 4.71 12.67 18.93
C ARG A 37 5.93 13.10 18.13
N TYR A 38 6.26 14.38 18.14
CA TYR A 38 7.46 14.86 17.48
C TYR A 38 8.70 14.38 18.22
N ARG A 39 9.61 13.76 17.46
CA ARG A 39 10.96 13.42 17.89
C ARG A 39 11.90 13.95 16.84
N GLU A 40 12.98 14.59 17.28
CA GLU A 40 14.07 14.96 16.38
C GLU A 40 14.56 13.71 15.64
N PRO A 41 14.53 13.70 14.30
CA PRO A 41 15.01 12.54 13.55
C PRO A 41 16.52 12.41 13.77
N ASP A 42 16.97 11.17 13.96
CA ASP A 42 18.40 10.84 13.99
C ASP A 42 19.05 11.08 12.62
N ALA A 43 20.38 10.96 12.57
CA ALA A 43 21.16 11.25 11.37
C ALA A 43 20.72 10.39 10.16
N GLU A 44 20.39 9.12 10.39
CA GLU A 44 19.93 8.19 9.35
C GLU A 44 18.56 8.60 8.79
N MET A 45 17.61 8.90 9.68
CA MET A 45 16.27 9.37 9.29
C MET A 45 16.32 10.73 8.60
N ARG A 46 17.24 11.62 8.99
CA ARG A 46 17.46 12.91 8.31
C ARG A 46 17.92 12.72 6.87
N GLU A 47 18.82 11.77 6.61
CA GLU A 47 19.26 11.46 5.25
C GLU A 47 18.11 10.88 4.41
N VAL A 48 17.30 9.99 4.99
CA VAL A 48 16.13 9.41 4.30
C VAL A 48 15.08 10.48 3.99
N LEU A 49 14.80 11.39 4.92
CA LEU A 49 13.84 12.49 4.74
C LEU A 49 14.35 13.56 3.77
N ALA A 50 15.67 13.73 3.64
CA ALA A 50 16.28 14.66 2.69
C ALA A 50 16.20 14.16 1.24
N LYS A 51 16.04 12.85 1.03
CA LYS A 51 15.88 12.30 -0.32
C LYS A 51 14.51 12.69 -0.88
N PRO A 52 14.43 13.25 -2.10
CA PRO A 52 13.16 13.57 -2.70
C PRO A 52 12.34 12.28 -2.87
N MET A 53 11.12 12.26 -2.34
CA MET A 53 10.16 11.19 -2.63
C MET A 53 9.82 11.21 -4.12
N THR A 54 10.51 10.38 -4.89
CA THR A 54 10.28 10.19 -6.32
C THR A 54 9.27 9.07 -6.56
N GLY A 55 8.42 9.22 -7.59
CA GLY A 55 7.39 8.24 -7.93
C GLY A 55 6.05 8.40 -7.19
N GLU A 56 5.01 7.70 -7.67
CA GLU A 56 3.69 7.65 -7.02
C GLU A 56 3.67 6.56 -5.95
N PHE A 57 3.61 6.95 -4.67
CA PHE A 57 3.49 5.97 -3.57
C PHE A 57 2.16 5.20 -3.63
N VAL A 58 1.10 5.81 -4.17
CA VAL A 58 -0.17 5.12 -4.49
C VAL A 58 -0.30 5.00 -6.01
N ARG A 59 -0.12 3.79 -6.54
CA ARG A 59 -0.07 3.46 -7.99
C ARG A 59 -1.47 3.38 -8.65
N LYS A 60 -1.93 2.18 -9.02
CA LYS A 60 -3.20 1.98 -9.73
C LYS A 60 -4.38 1.69 -8.80
N GLY A 61 -4.21 0.78 -7.83
CA GLY A 61 -5.30 0.32 -6.96
C GLY A 61 -6.34 -0.55 -7.66
N ILE A 62 -5.94 -1.28 -8.70
CA ILE A 62 -6.84 -2.14 -9.50
C ILE A 62 -6.66 -3.60 -9.06
N ILE A 63 -7.75 -4.23 -8.64
CA ILE A 63 -7.78 -5.66 -8.34
C ILE A 63 -7.64 -6.44 -9.65
N GLY A 64 -6.77 -7.46 -9.68
CA GLY A 64 -6.55 -8.28 -10.87
C GLY A 64 -5.56 -7.72 -11.91
N ASP A 65 -4.95 -6.56 -11.68
CA ASP A 65 -3.98 -5.92 -12.62
C ASP A 65 -2.76 -6.81 -12.92
N TRP A 66 -2.49 -7.84 -12.10
CA TRP A 66 -1.44 -8.83 -12.34
C TRP A 66 -1.60 -9.55 -13.69
N LYS A 67 -2.83 -9.71 -14.19
CA LYS A 67 -3.09 -10.34 -15.50
C LYS A 67 -2.46 -9.59 -16.67
N ASN A 68 -2.26 -8.28 -16.53
CA ASN A 68 -1.63 -7.44 -17.55
C ASN A 68 -0.09 -7.54 -17.53
N HIS A 69 0.48 -8.22 -16.53
CA HIS A 69 1.91 -8.24 -16.28
C HIS A 69 2.53 -9.63 -16.32
N PHE A 70 1.72 -10.69 -16.15
CA PHE A 70 2.20 -12.06 -16.06
C PHE A 70 1.97 -12.80 -17.38
N THR A 71 2.97 -13.57 -17.81
CA THR A 71 2.81 -14.52 -18.91
C THR A 71 1.98 -15.73 -18.45
N PRO A 72 1.32 -16.48 -19.36
CA PRO A 72 0.56 -17.67 -19.00
C PRO A 72 1.34 -18.69 -18.14
N ASP A 73 2.62 -18.90 -18.44
CA ASP A 73 3.49 -19.80 -17.65
C ASP A 73 3.75 -19.29 -16.24
N GLN A 74 3.92 -17.97 -16.06
CA GLN A 74 4.09 -17.37 -14.74
C GLN A 74 2.81 -17.51 -13.91
N ILE A 75 1.64 -17.35 -14.54
CA ILE A 75 0.34 -17.56 -13.90
C ILE A 75 0.22 -19.01 -13.43
N LYS A 76 0.52 -19.97 -14.32
CA LYS A 76 0.49 -21.40 -13.98
C LYS A 76 1.38 -21.72 -12.76
N ARG A 77 2.63 -21.26 -12.78
CA ARG A 77 3.56 -21.46 -11.66
C ARG A 77 3.08 -20.82 -10.35
N MET A 78 2.42 -19.68 -10.44
CA MET A 78 1.85 -18.99 -9.29
C MET A 78 0.68 -19.80 -8.70
N LYS A 79 -0.25 -20.30 -9.54
CA LYS A 79 -1.35 -21.20 -9.13
C LYS A 79 -0.85 -22.40 -8.35
N GLU A 80 0.11 -23.10 -8.94
CA GLU A 80 0.71 -24.30 -8.35
C GLU A 80 1.36 -23.99 -6.99
N ARG A 81 2.07 -22.87 -6.88
CA ARG A 81 2.70 -22.44 -5.63
C ARG A 81 1.69 -22.06 -4.56
N ILE A 82 0.61 -21.36 -4.92
CA ILE A 82 -0.47 -21.00 -3.99
C ILE A 82 -1.11 -22.29 -3.46
N ALA A 83 -1.56 -23.16 -4.35
CA ALA A 83 -2.18 -24.44 -3.98
C ALA A 83 -1.28 -25.27 -3.06
N PHE A 84 0.02 -25.37 -3.36
CA PHE A 84 0.98 -26.07 -2.51
C PHE A 84 1.13 -25.43 -1.13
N LYS A 85 1.24 -24.09 -1.06
CA LYS A 85 1.44 -23.37 0.21
C LYS A 85 0.19 -23.33 1.09
N THR A 86 -0.98 -23.49 0.51
CA THR A 86 -2.27 -23.41 1.21
C THR A 86 -2.99 -24.74 1.33
N SER A 87 -2.37 -25.86 0.95
CA SER A 87 -3.02 -27.19 0.88
C SER A 87 -3.63 -27.66 2.20
N ASN A 88 -3.05 -27.25 3.33
CA ASN A 88 -3.50 -27.63 4.68
C ASN A 88 -4.23 -26.48 5.39
N SER A 89 -4.84 -25.55 4.66
CA SER A 89 -5.59 -24.45 5.25
C SER A 89 -6.90 -24.16 4.53
N THR A 90 -7.81 -23.50 5.25
CA THR A 90 -9.07 -22.98 4.70
C THR A 90 -8.87 -21.66 3.96
N LEU A 91 -7.62 -21.19 3.78
CA LEU A 91 -7.36 -19.87 3.22
C LEU A 91 -8.04 -19.68 1.87
N MET A 92 -7.97 -20.69 0.98
CA MET A 92 -8.56 -20.58 -0.36
C MET A 92 -10.09 -20.59 -0.36
N SER A 93 -10.75 -21.13 0.69
CA SER A 93 -12.21 -21.08 0.76
C SER A 93 -12.75 -19.68 1.07
N LEU A 94 -11.94 -18.82 1.72
CA LEU A 94 -12.28 -17.42 1.98
C LEU A 94 -12.40 -16.59 0.69
N TRP A 95 -11.75 -17.04 -0.39
CA TRP A 95 -11.63 -16.33 -1.65
C TRP A 95 -12.29 -17.05 -2.82
N LYS A 96 -13.14 -18.05 -2.54
CA LYS A 96 -13.83 -18.86 -3.57
C LYS A 96 -14.66 -18.04 -4.56
N ASP A 97 -15.13 -16.87 -4.14
CA ASP A 97 -15.96 -15.96 -4.93
C ASP A 97 -15.13 -14.84 -5.60
N VAL A 98 -13.80 -14.92 -5.51
CA VAL A 98 -12.86 -13.94 -6.06
C VAL A 98 -11.95 -14.62 -7.06
N ASP A 99 -11.70 -13.94 -8.18
CA ASP A 99 -10.82 -14.42 -9.23
C ASP A 99 -9.35 -14.28 -8.81
N LEU A 100 -8.89 -15.27 -8.06
CA LEU A 100 -7.50 -15.40 -7.65
C LEU A 100 -6.65 -16.01 -8.77
N PRO A 101 -5.35 -15.64 -8.81
CA PRO A 101 -4.46 -16.13 -9.81
C PRO A 101 -4.27 -17.61 -9.87
#